data_AF-A0A1J3E1R6-F1
#
_entry.id   AF-A0A1J3E1R6-F1
#
_cell.length_a   1.000
_cell.length_b   1.000
_cell.length_c   1.000
_cell.angle_alpha   90.00
_cell.angle_beta   90.00
_cell.angle_gamma   90.00
#
_symmetry.space_group_name_H-M   'P 1'
#
loop_
_entity.id
_entity.type
_entity.pdbx_description
1 polymer ?
#
loop_
_entity_poly.entity_id
_entity_poly.type
_entity_poly.pdbx_seq_one_letter_code
_entity_poly.pdbx_strand_id
1 'polypeptide(L)'
;MERSMVLLLLLIGNLAIIHMVQAQSQQGFISLDCGLPTNKQSPYKEESTGLQFTSDATFIQTGKIGKIQANREGDFLKPSITLRYFPDGTRNCYNLKVEKGRNHLIRARFVYGNYDGRDISPKFNLYIGPNLWTTIDLERLVNGTRKEIIHVPTSNSLQICLVKTGETTPLISALEIRPMGKNSYMTKSGSLGLFFRVFMNKSTSYLRYPEDVYDRQWVPYFRTAWTQISTTSDVGNANDYEPPKDALKVAAIPTNASEPLTVEWSSTTPEDQYYLYAHFAEIQELQTNETREFKMVFDGKLFFSAVVPPKLGITTILSTSSDTCKEGECSLQLIRTDRSTLPPLLNALEVYKVVQLPQSATDENDVAAVKAIEANYALSRIDWQGDPCAPRNLTWGGLNCSNTDTFTPPRITTLNLSSSGLAGDIAAAIQNLTQLVKLDLSNNSLTGEVPEFLGNIKSLVFINLSGNDLNGSIPQSLQRKGVELLVEGNPKLCLSHSCRQPPKKKVLVLIVASVASAATIVIAVLVLFLLHKNKESTYLQGLVQLLPWTSTVNDTFANKKSRRFTYSEVIKMTSNFQRVLGRGGFGMVYHGTTLN
;
A
#
# COMPACT_ATOMS: atom_id res chain seq x y z
N MET A 1 45.59 22.51 19.04
CA MET A 1 44.30 22.62 18.30
C MET A 1 43.88 21.28 17.69
N GLU A 2 44.78 20.55 17.04
CA GLU A 2 44.49 19.25 16.40
C GLU A 2 44.01 18.15 17.36
N ARG A 3 44.60 18.01 18.56
CA ARG A 3 44.15 17.01 19.56
C ARG A 3 42.71 17.23 20.04
N SER A 4 42.23 18.48 20.06
CA SER A 4 40.86 18.79 20.50
C SER A 4 39.82 18.51 19.41
N MET A 5 40.23 18.58 18.14
CA MET A 5 39.37 18.29 16.99
C MET A 5 39.13 16.79 16.82
N VAL A 6 40.14 15.97 17.12
CA VAL A 6 40.03 14.50 17.11
C VAL A 6 39.10 14.01 18.23
N LEU A 7 39.18 14.60 19.42
CA LEU A 7 38.27 14.25 20.53
C LEU A 7 36.81 14.63 20.21
N LEU A 8 36.59 15.77 19.55
CA LEU A 8 35.26 16.22 19.12
C LEU A 8 34.69 15.31 18.03
N LEU A 9 35.50 14.88 17.06
CA LEU A 9 35.10 13.93 16.01
C LEU A 9 34.80 12.53 16.58
N LEU A 10 35.55 12.08 17.59
CA LEU A 10 35.26 10.83 18.30
C LEU A 10 33.98 10.95 19.15
N LEU A 11 33.71 12.11 19.77
CA LEU A 11 32.46 12.36 20.48
C LEU A 11 31.26 12.43 19.53
N ILE A 12 31.38 13.13 18.40
CA ILE A 12 30.34 13.21 17.36
C ILE A 12 30.14 11.84 16.72
N GLY A 13 31.20 11.07 16.49
CA GLY A 13 31.14 9.70 15.99
C GLY A 13 30.42 8.77 16.98
N ASN A 14 30.75 8.84 18.28
CA ASN A 14 30.05 8.07 19.30
C ASN A 14 28.60 8.56 19.51
N LEU A 15 28.32 9.86 19.46
CA LEU A 15 26.96 10.40 19.51
C LEU A 15 26.13 10.00 18.28
N ALA A 16 26.73 9.98 17.09
CA ALA A 16 26.11 9.50 15.86
C ALA A 16 25.87 7.99 15.89
N ILE A 17 26.79 7.20 16.44
CA ILE A 17 26.60 5.75 16.64
C ILE A 17 25.52 5.49 17.71
N ILE A 18 25.50 6.25 18.81
CA ILE A 18 24.43 6.16 19.83
C ILE A 18 23.07 6.60 19.26
N HIS A 19 23.04 7.61 18.37
CA HIS A 19 21.82 8.02 17.66
C HIS A 19 21.41 7.05 16.53
N MET A 20 22.32 6.26 15.97
CA MET A 20 21.97 5.17 15.04
C MET A 20 21.50 3.91 15.77
N VAL A 21 22.01 3.63 16.97
CA VAL A 21 21.55 2.49 17.80
C VAL A 21 20.12 2.70 18.33
N GLN A 22 19.61 3.94 18.32
CA GLN A 22 18.26 4.28 18.77
C GLN A 22 17.30 4.72 17.65
N ALA A 23 17.70 4.60 16.38
CA ALA A 23 16.81 4.76 15.23
C ALA A 23 16.61 3.41 14.55
N GLN A 24 15.79 2.53 15.13
CA GLN A 24 15.26 1.39 14.38
C GLN A 24 14.61 1.93 13.09
N SER A 25 15.16 1.59 11.92
CA SER A 25 14.70 2.18 10.67
C SER A 25 13.29 1.66 10.38
N GLN A 26 12.32 2.57 10.22
CA GLN A 26 10.97 2.23 9.74
C GLN A 26 10.98 1.94 8.22
N GLN A 27 12.10 1.41 7.71
CA GLN A 27 12.35 1.25 6.29
C GLN A 27 11.40 0.20 5.70
N GLY A 28 10.64 0.60 4.69
CA GLY A 28 9.64 -0.26 4.06
C GLY A 28 8.34 -0.42 4.85
N PHE A 29 8.18 0.26 5.99
CA PHE A 29 6.88 0.29 6.68
C PHE A 29 5.88 1.09 5.85
N ILE A 30 4.66 0.57 5.77
CA ILE A 30 3.51 1.30 5.26
C ILE A 30 2.52 1.45 6.41
N SER A 31 2.19 2.68 6.78
CA SER A 31 1.22 2.97 7.84
C SER A 31 0.26 4.02 7.32
N LEU A 32 -0.94 3.59 6.96
CA LEU A 32 -1.98 4.44 6.41
C LEU A 32 -3.00 4.79 7.48
N ASP A 33 -3.23 6.10 7.64
CA ASP A 33 -4.37 6.65 8.36
C ASP A 33 -5.51 6.81 7.36
N CYS A 34 -6.47 5.90 7.43
CA CYS A 34 -7.52 5.81 6.44
C CYS A 34 -8.57 6.89 6.69
N GLY A 35 -8.77 7.74 5.69
CA GLY A 35 -9.68 8.88 5.83
C GLY A 35 -9.07 10.08 6.55
N LEU A 36 -7.74 10.17 6.65
CA LEU A 36 -7.08 11.40 7.12
C LEU A 36 -7.48 12.59 6.20
N PRO A 37 -8.10 13.66 6.75
CA PRO A 37 -8.54 14.80 5.95
C PRO A 37 -7.38 15.52 5.25
N THR A 38 -7.62 16.04 4.04
CA THR A 38 -6.59 16.70 3.21
C THR A 38 -6.02 17.98 3.81
N ASN A 39 -6.71 18.60 4.78
CA ASN A 39 -6.23 19.77 5.51
C ASN A 39 -5.37 19.41 6.73
N LYS A 40 -5.19 18.12 7.05
CA LYS A 40 -4.32 17.65 8.12
C LYS A 40 -2.93 17.36 7.61
N GLN A 41 -1.95 17.52 8.48
CA GLN A 41 -0.55 17.23 8.18
C GLN A 41 -0.36 15.73 7.91
N SER A 42 0.31 15.41 6.80
CA SER A 42 0.71 14.07 6.39
C SER A 42 2.06 14.16 5.66
N PRO A 43 3.08 13.34 6.02
CA PRO A 43 3.10 12.38 7.12
C PRO A 43 3.05 13.04 8.51
N TYR A 44 2.68 12.28 9.53
CA TYR A 44 2.80 12.66 10.94
C TYR A 44 3.29 11.49 11.80
N LYS A 45 3.94 11.81 12.92
CA LYS A 45 4.38 10.81 13.92
C LYS A 45 3.27 10.59 14.95
N GLU A 46 2.84 9.35 15.15
CA GLU A 46 1.91 8.99 16.23
C GLU A 46 2.67 8.99 17.56
N GLU A 47 2.12 9.64 18.58
CA GLU A 47 2.85 9.98 19.81
C GLU A 47 3.18 8.76 20.66
N SER A 48 2.26 7.81 20.76
CA SER A 48 2.36 6.66 21.66
C SER A 48 3.35 5.61 21.16
N THR A 49 3.43 5.43 19.84
CA THR A 49 4.26 4.41 19.18
C THR A 49 5.49 5.01 18.52
N GLY A 50 5.43 6.27 18.10
CA GLY A 50 6.48 6.89 17.29
C GLY A 50 6.48 6.46 15.81
N LEU A 51 5.47 5.72 15.35
CA LEU A 51 5.29 5.33 13.95
C LEU A 51 4.91 6.54 13.09
N GLN A 52 5.46 6.60 11.88
CA GLN A 52 5.07 7.59 10.88
C GLN A 52 3.83 7.10 10.11
N PHE A 53 2.73 7.84 10.21
CA PHE A 53 1.50 7.60 9.45
C PHE A 53 1.34 8.60 8.30
N THR A 54 0.80 8.14 7.18
CA THR A 54 0.46 8.97 6.01
C THR A 54 -1.01 8.82 5.67
N SER A 55 -1.57 9.83 5.00
CA SER A 55 -2.90 9.72 4.38
C SER A 55 -2.97 8.56 3.39
N ASP A 56 -4.11 7.90 3.36
CA ASP A 56 -4.39 6.78 2.46
C ASP A 56 -4.84 7.20 1.05
N ALA A 57 -5.05 8.50 0.80
CA ALA A 57 -5.71 9.04 -0.38
C ALA A 57 -5.09 8.64 -1.73
N THR A 58 -3.77 8.40 -1.80
CA THR A 58 -3.08 8.00 -3.04
C THR A 58 -3.10 6.48 -3.28
N PHE A 59 -3.60 5.69 -2.33
CA PHE A 59 -3.60 4.23 -2.38
C PHE A 59 -4.96 3.64 -2.75
N ILE A 60 -6.01 4.46 -2.77
CA ILE A 60 -7.41 4.08 -2.96
C ILE A 60 -8.09 5.03 -3.93
N GLN A 61 -8.95 4.52 -4.81
CA GLN A 61 -9.60 5.33 -5.85
C GLN A 61 -10.86 6.06 -5.33
N THR A 62 -11.55 5.48 -4.35
CA THR A 62 -12.90 5.88 -3.95
C THR A 62 -13.03 5.99 -2.42
N GLY A 63 -14.24 6.26 -1.95
CA GLY A 63 -14.58 6.32 -0.54
C GLY A 63 -14.64 7.74 0.01
N LYS A 64 -15.37 7.88 1.10
CA LYS A 64 -15.60 9.13 1.81
C LYS A 64 -14.93 9.08 3.18
N ILE A 65 -14.69 10.26 3.74
CA ILE A 65 -14.04 10.42 5.04
C ILE A 65 -15.09 10.50 6.14
N GLY A 66 -14.95 9.66 7.16
CA GLY A 66 -15.73 9.69 8.39
C GLY A 66 -14.85 9.97 9.60
N LYS A 67 -15.48 10.39 10.69
CA LYS A 67 -14.83 10.56 12.00
C LYS A 67 -15.73 9.94 13.06
N ILE A 68 -15.15 9.18 13.99
CA ILE A 68 -15.90 8.61 15.10
C ILE A 68 -16.51 9.71 15.99
N GLN A 69 -17.49 9.35 16.81
CA GLN A 69 -18.08 10.28 17.77
C GLN A 69 -17.04 10.82 18.77
N ALA A 70 -17.15 12.12 19.09
CA ALA A 70 -16.16 12.85 19.88
C ALA A 70 -15.92 12.25 21.28
N ASN A 71 -16.96 11.69 21.90
CA ASN A 71 -16.88 11.05 23.22
C ASN A 71 -16.09 9.73 23.22
N ARG A 72 -15.77 9.16 22.05
CA ARG A 72 -14.99 7.92 21.90
C ARG A 72 -13.55 8.15 21.43
N GLU A 73 -13.17 9.39 21.13
CA GLU A 73 -11.83 9.68 20.58
C GLU A 73 -10.69 9.31 21.54
N GLY A 74 -10.93 9.41 22.86
CA GLY A 74 -9.94 9.07 23.89
C GLY A 74 -9.63 7.57 24.00
N ASP A 75 -10.45 6.70 23.43
CA ASP A 75 -10.30 5.24 23.54
C ASP A 75 -9.32 4.66 22.50
N PHE A 76 -8.91 5.48 21.53
CA PHE A 76 -8.19 5.01 20.35
C PHE A 76 -6.96 5.85 20.02
N LEU A 77 -5.97 5.21 19.41
CA LEU A 77 -4.84 5.92 18.80
C LEU A 77 -5.34 6.79 17.65
N LYS A 78 -4.65 7.89 17.38
CA LYS A 78 -4.95 8.86 16.32
C LYS A 78 -5.37 8.25 14.96
N PRO A 79 -4.66 7.25 14.38
CA PRO A 79 -5.05 6.65 13.10
C PRO A 79 -6.34 5.81 13.16
N SER A 80 -7.04 5.76 14.29
CA SER A 80 -8.33 5.08 14.45
C SER A 80 -9.48 6.03 14.74
N ILE A 81 -9.20 7.33 14.85
CA ILE A 81 -10.20 8.38 15.07
C ILE A 81 -10.93 8.72 13.76
N THR A 82 -10.19 8.77 12.66
CA THR A 82 -10.74 8.90 11.30
C THR A 82 -10.87 7.55 10.64
N LEU A 83 -11.78 7.48 9.68
CA LEU A 83 -11.99 6.29 8.86
C LEU A 83 -12.32 6.67 7.42
N ARG A 84 -12.01 5.77 6.49
CA ARG A 84 -12.56 5.80 5.13
C ARG A 84 -13.70 4.80 5.05
N TYR A 85 -14.84 5.23 4.49
CA TYR A 85 -16.00 4.38 4.27
C TYR A 85 -16.45 4.41 2.81
N PHE A 86 -17.08 3.32 2.35
CA PHE A 86 -17.31 3.07 0.93
C PHE A 86 -18.80 2.84 0.62
N PRO A 87 -19.61 3.91 0.52
CA PRO A 87 -21.04 3.77 0.23
C PRO A 87 -21.31 3.33 -1.21
N ASP A 88 -20.39 3.66 -2.12
CA ASP A 88 -20.48 3.43 -3.55
C ASP A 88 -19.58 2.25 -3.98
N GLY A 89 -20.05 1.47 -4.96
CA GLY A 89 -19.33 0.31 -5.50
C GLY A 89 -19.38 -0.93 -4.60
N THR A 90 -19.20 -2.10 -5.21
CA THR A 90 -19.23 -3.40 -4.50
C THR A 90 -17.86 -3.76 -3.91
N ARG A 91 -16.77 -3.41 -4.59
CA ARG A 91 -15.39 -3.74 -4.21
C ARG A 91 -14.54 -2.48 -4.26
N ASN A 92 -13.86 -2.17 -3.17
CA ASN A 92 -12.98 -1.01 -3.05
C ASN A 92 -11.61 -1.45 -2.53
N CYS A 93 -10.53 -1.11 -3.22
CA CYS A 93 -9.24 -1.77 -3.04
C CYS A 93 -8.07 -0.81 -2.88
N TYR A 94 -7.30 -1.00 -1.82
CA TYR A 94 -6.00 -0.38 -1.64
C TYR A 94 -4.98 -1.07 -2.54
N ASN A 95 -4.17 -0.30 -3.27
CA ASN A 95 -3.07 -0.81 -4.09
C ASN A 95 -1.74 -0.48 -3.42
N LEU A 96 -1.03 -1.49 -2.94
CA LEU A 96 0.13 -1.34 -2.07
C LEU A 96 1.37 -1.92 -2.76
N LYS A 97 2.50 -1.20 -2.70
CA LYS A 97 3.79 -1.71 -3.22
C LYS A 97 4.47 -2.52 -2.12
N VAL A 98 4.80 -3.77 -2.40
CA VAL A 98 5.41 -4.71 -1.44
C VAL A 98 6.55 -5.49 -2.11
N GLU A 99 7.38 -6.16 -1.32
CA GLU A 99 8.46 -7.01 -1.85
C GLU A 99 7.91 -8.42 -2.13
N LYS A 100 7.89 -8.83 -3.41
CA LYS A 100 7.51 -10.19 -3.82
C LYS A 100 8.38 -11.23 -3.12
N GLY A 101 7.76 -12.31 -2.63
CA GLY A 101 8.49 -13.44 -2.03
C GLY A 101 9.03 -13.20 -0.63
N ARG A 102 8.79 -12.03 -0.03
CA ARG A 102 9.15 -11.74 1.37
C ARG A 102 7.91 -11.76 2.26
N ASN A 103 8.05 -12.30 3.47
CA ASN A 103 6.98 -12.25 4.46
C ASN A 103 6.66 -10.81 4.85
N HIS A 104 5.37 -10.48 4.87
CA HIS A 104 4.86 -9.21 5.35
C HIS A 104 3.81 -9.46 6.41
N LEU A 105 3.95 -8.84 7.58
CA LEU A 105 2.86 -8.69 8.53
C LEU A 105 1.94 -7.58 8.01
N ILE A 106 0.68 -7.92 7.79
CA ILE A 106 -0.36 -7.02 7.30
C ILE A 106 -1.44 -6.94 8.37
N ARG A 107 -1.80 -5.72 8.75
CA ARG A 107 -2.77 -5.43 9.79
C ARG A 107 -3.79 -4.40 9.31
N ALA A 108 -5.06 -4.75 9.39
CA ALA A 108 -6.17 -3.84 9.11
C ALA A 108 -7.00 -3.62 10.39
N ARG A 109 -7.32 -2.35 10.67
CA ARG A 109 -8.10 -1.94 11.84
C ARG A 109 -9.40 -1.28 11.42
N PHE A 110 -10.47 -1.63 12.14
CA PHE A 110 -11.84 -1.26 11.83
C PHE A 110 -12.50 -0.71 13.09
N VAL A 111 -12.73 0.60 13.14
CA VAL A 111 -13.45 1.27 14.22
C VAL A 111 -14.64 2.00 13.62
N TYR A 112 -15.85 1.51 13.89
CA TYR A 112 -17.08 2.16 13.41
C TYR A 112 -17.33 3.48 14.15
N GLY A 113 -17.27 3.44 15.48
CA GLY A 113 -17.40 4.62 16.35
C GLY A 113 -18.65 5.48 16.08
N ASN A 114 -19.70 4.89 15.49
CA ASN A 114 -20.93 5.54 15.07
C ASN A 114 -20.71 6.86 14.29
N TYR A 115 -19.77 6.82 13.34
CA TYR A 115 -19.35 7.99 12.56
C TYR A 115 -20.47 8.66 11.74
N ASP A 116 -21.54 7.92 11.44
CA ASP A 116 -22.68 8.36 10.64
C ASP A 116 -23.96 8.59 11.47
N GLY A 117 -23.90 8.40 12.79
CA GLY A 117 -25.03 8.59 13.70
C GLY A 117 -26.16 7.59 13.55
N ARG A 118 -25.97 6.48 12.80
CA ARG A 118 -27.02 5.48 12.55
C ARG A 118 -27.05 4.34 13.55
N ASP A 119 -25.92 4.12 14.22
CA ASP A 119 -25.72 3.00 15.15
C ASP A 119 -25.96 1.62 14.50
N ILE A 120 -25.55 1.48 13.23
CA ILE A 120 -25.66 0.23 12.47
C ILE A 120 -24.26 -0.33 12.25
N SER A 121 -23.93 -1.38 13.01
CA SER A 121 -22.63 -2.06 12.88
C SER A 121 -22.46 -2.69 11.49
N PRO A 122 -21.38 -2.37 10.76
CA PRO A 122 -21.20 -2.86 9.41
C PRO A 122 -20.68 -4.30 9.37
N LYS A 123 -21.13 -5.01 8.32
CA LYS A 123 -20.67 -6.35 7.95
C LYS A 123 -20.25 -6.38 6.48
N PHE A 124 -19.03 -6.86 6.23
CA PHE A 124 -18.44 -6.90 4.89
C PHE A 124 -17.28 -7.88 4.85
N ASN A 125 -16.82 -8.22 3.65
CA ASN A 125 -15.68 -9.10 3.47
C ASN A 125 -14.38 -8.32 3.23
N LEU A 126 -13.29 -8.83 3.79
CA LEU A 126 -11.93 -8.36 3.56
C LEU A 126 -11.20 -9.38 2.69
N TYR A 127 -10.57 -8.91 1.63
CA TYR A 127 -9.84 -9.71 0.65
C TYR A 127 -8.38 -9.29 0.60
N ILE A 128 -7.50 -10.26 0.33
CA ILE A 128 -6.09 -10.07 0.02
C ILE A 128 -5.81 -10.63 -1.38
N GLY A 129 -5.41 -9.74 -2.30
CA GLY A 129 -5.46 -10.03 -3.72
C GLY A 129 -6.87 -10.51 -4.13
N PRO A 130 -6.99 -11.64 -4.85
CA PRO A 130 -8.29 -12.20 -5.23
C PRO A 130 -8.95 -13.05 -4.13
N ASN A 131 -8.24 -13.34 -3.02
CA ASN A 131 -8.69 -14.31 -2.02
C ASN A 131 -9.46 -13.65 -0.88
N LEU A 132 -10.53 -14.30 -0.43
CA LEU A 132 -11.20 -13.92 0.81
C LEU A 132 -10.24 -14.14 1.97
N TRP A 133 -9.92 -13.08 2.70
CA TRP A 133 -9.11 -13.16 3.91
C TRP A 133 -10.02 -13.47 5.11
N THR A 134 -11.06 -12.66 5.34
CA THR A 134 -11.99 -12.84 6.47
C THR A 134 -13.24 -11.98 6.30
N THR A 135 -14.29 -12.25 7.09
CA THR A 135 -15.46 -11.38 7.21
C THR A 135 -15.28 -10.46 8.42
N ILE A 136 -15.49 -9.17 8.20
CA ILE A 136 -15.59 -8.17 9.25
C ILE A 136 -17.06 -8.10 9.67
N ASP A 137 -17.30 -8.35 10.95
CA ASP A 137 -18.62 -8.33 11.56
C ASP A 137 -18.53 -7.51 12.85
N LEU A 138 -18.83 -6.22 12.76
CA LEU A 138 -18.72 -5.30 13.90
C LEU A 138 -19.94 -5.37 14.84
N GLU A 139 -20.95 -6.18 14.52
CA GLU A 139 -22.06 -6.47 15.43
C GLU A 139 -21.58 -7.41 16.55
N ARG A 140 -20.79 -8.43 16.18
CA ARG A 140 -20.18 -9.37 17.14
C ARG A 140 -18.92 -8.82 17.84
N LEU A 141 -18.28 -7.79 17.26
CA LEU A 141 -16.98 -7.25 17.67
C LEU A 141 -17.12 -5.78 18.09
N VAL A 142 -17.76 -5.58 19.25
CA VAL A 142 -18.08 -4.25 19.83
C VAL A 142 -16.81 -3.40 19.97
N ASN A 143 -16.92 -2.10 19.69
CA ASN A 143 -15.83 -1.11 19.72
C ASN A 143 -14.72 -1.27 18.67
N GLY A 144 -14.91 -2.18 17.71
CA GLY A 144 -14.03 -2.35 16.56
C GLY A 144 -13.24 -3.66 16.60
N THR A 145 -12.53 -3.94 15.52
CA THR A 145 -11.69 -5.14 15.40
C THR A 145 -10.40 -4.85 14.67
N ARG A 146 -9.40 -5.70 14.93
CA ARG A 146 -8.15 -5.77 14.19
C ARG A 146 -8.03 -7.15 13.55
N LYS A 147 -7.58 -7.21 12.30
CA LYS A 147 -7.20 -8.45 11.63
C LYS A 147 -5.74 -8.36 11.25
N GLU A 148 -5.01 -9.44 11.48
CA GLU A 148 -3.56 -9.52 11.21
C GLU A 148 -3.24 -10.85 10.53
N ILE A 149 -2.39 -10.79 9.51
CA ILE A 149 -1.90 -11.94 8.76
C ILE A 149 -0.43 -11.74 8.43
N ILE A 150 0.36 -12.81 8.47
CA ILE A 150 1.68 -12.85 7.85
C ILE A 150 1.52 -13.60 6.52
N HIS A 151 1.82 -12.91 5.43
CA HIS A 151 1.61 -13.38 4.08
C HIS A 151 2.83 -13.11 3.21
N VAL A 152 3.10 -14.00 2.25
CA VAL A 152 4.12 -13.83 1.21
C VAL A 152 3.44 -13.41 -0.09
N PRO A 153 3.56 -12.15 -0.52
CA PRO A 153 2.98 -11.69 -1.77
C PRO A 153 3.60 -12.40 -2.98
N THR A 154 2.76 -12.77 -3.95
CA THR A 154 3.17 -13.39 -5.21
C THR A 154 3.62 -12.37 -6.27
N SER A 155 3.38 -11.08 -6.01
CA SER A 155 3.75 -9.95 -6.87
C SER A 155 4.30 -8.78 -6.04
N ASN A 156 4.91 -7.78 -6.70
CA ASN A 156 5.35 -6.54 -6.04
C ASN A 156 4.21 -5.54 -5.78
N SER A 157 2.99 -5.91 -6.14
CA SER A 157 1.75 -5.20 -5.85
C SER A 157 0.85 -6.11 -5.04
N LEU A 158 0.28 -5.57 -3.96
CA LEU A 158 -0.68 -6.26 -3.12
C LEU A 158 -1.95 -5.43 -3.02
N GLN A 159 -3.09 -6.05 -3.30
CA GLN A 159 -4.38 -5.43 -3.09
C GLN A 159 -4.98 -5.85 -1.76
N ILE A 160 -5.50 -4.88 -1.00
CA ILE A 160 -6.36 -5.14 0.16
C ILE A 160 -7.73 -4.56 -0.16
N CYS A 161 -8.73 -5.43 -0.30
CA CYS A 161 -10.03 -5.07 -0.83
C CYS A 161 -11.13 -5.23 0.21
N LEU A 162 -11.99 -4.23 0.32
CA LEU A 162 -13.22 -4.26 1.10
C LEU A 162 -14.38 -4.54 0.14
N VAL A 163 -15.11 -5.62 0.39
CA VAL A 163 -16.20 -6.08 -0.48
C VAL A 163 -17.52 -6.07 0.29
N LYS A 164 -18.47 -5.29 -0.22
CA LYS A 164 -19.82 -5.17 0.32
C LYS A 164 -20.58 -6.49 0.11
N THR A 165 -21.15 -7.03 1.19
CA THR A 165 -21.90 -8.32 1.18
C THR A 165 -23.39 -8.16 1.46
N GLY A 166 -23.82 -6.99 1.89
CA GLY A 166 -25.21 -6.66 2.22
C GLY A 166 -25.43 -5.15 2.13
N GLU A 167 -26.37 -4.63 2.91
CA GLU A 167 -26.73 -3.21 2.85
C GLU A 167 -25.72 -2.29 3.57
N THR A 168 -25.02 -2.82 4.57
CA THR A 168 -24.09 -2.04 5.39
C THR A 168 -22.87 -1.57 4.61
N THR A 169 -22.29 -0.46 5.06
CA THR A 169 -21.19 0.21 4.36
C THR A 169 -19.83 -0.27 4.86
N PRO A 170 -18.94 -0.79 4.00
CA PRO A 170 -17.58 -1.13 4.39
C PRO A 170 -16.81 0.10 4.86
N LEU A 171 -15.93 -0.09 5.83
CA LEU A 171 -15.05 0.96 6.35
C LEU A 171 -13.68 0.41 6.72
N ILE A 172 -12.69 1.27 6.86
CA ILE A 172 -11.36 0.96 7.41
C ILE A 172 -10.79 2.21 8.08
N SER A 173 -10.12 2.03 9.22
CA SER A 173 -9.54 3.13 9.99
C SER A 173 -8.02 3.21 9.81
N ALA A 174 -7.33 2.06 9.82
CA ALA A 174 -5.90 2.02 9.55
C ALA A 174 -5.49 0.76 8.79
N LEU A 175 -4.45 0.90 7.96
CA LEU A 175 -3.80 -0.20 7.25
C LEU A 175 -2.28 -0.13 7.46
N GLU A 176 -1.73 -1.19 8.03
CA GLU A 176 -0.33 -1.26 8.46
C GLU A 176 0.33 -2.48 7.78
N ILE A 177 1.49 -2.29 7.13
CA ILE A 177 2.31 -3.35 6.54
C ILE A 177 3.74 -3.25 7.07
N ARG A 178 4.31 -4.39 7.47
CA ARG A 178 5.66 -4.51 8.03
C ARG A 178 6.42 -5.61 7.27
N PRO A 179 7.52 -5.29 6.58
CA PRO A 179 8.34 -6.30 5.93
C PRO A 179 9.14 -7.09 6.99
N MET A 180 9.05 -8.41 6.96
CA MET A 180 9.64 -9.32 7.96
C MET A 180 11.03 -9.83 7.53
N GLY A 181 11.77 -10.50 8.40
CA GLY A 181 13.02 -11.18 8.02
C GLY A 181 12.80 -12.27 6.96
N LYS A 182 13.72 -12.44 6.00
CA LYS A 182 13.58 -13.36 4.85
C LYS A 182 13.34 -14.83 5.23
N ASN A 183 13.86 -15.26 6.38
CA ASN A 183 13.76 -16.65 6.87
C ASN A 183 12.76 -16.79 8.04
N SER A 184 12.06 -15.71 8.40
CA SER A 184 11.09 -15.71 9.50
C SER A 184 9.73 -16.22 9.01
N TYR A 185 9.00 -16.95 9.87
CA TYR A 185 7.61 -17.38 9.63
C TYR A 185 7.38 -18.17 8.32
N MET A 186 8.30 -19.06 7.98
CA MET A 186 8.14 -19.95 6.82
C MET A 186 7.10 -21.04 7.10
N THR A 187 6.09 -21.15 6.24
CA THR A 187 5.03 -22.17 6.34
C THR A 187 5.12 -23.18 5.20
N LYS A 188 4.63 -24.41 5.45
CA LYS A 188 4.48 -25.43 4.40
C LYS A 188 3.21 -25.23 3.58
N SER A 189 2.18 -24.63 4.18
CA SER A 189 0.88 -24.39 3.56
C SER A 189 0.21 -23.18 4.19
N GLY A 190 -0.46 -22.39 3.36
CA GLY A 190 -1.23 -21.22 3.78
C GLY A 190 -0.40 -20.08 4.39
N SER A 191 -1.10 -18.97 4.63
CA SER A 191 -0.59 -17.81 5.34
C SER A 191 -0.94 -17.88 6.83
N LEU A 192 -0.23 -17.13 7.67
CA LEU A 192 -0.42 -17.17 9.12
C LEU A 192 -1.40 -16.08 9.57
N GLY A 193 -2.66 -16.44 9.80
CA GLY A 193 -3.63 -15.55 10.44
C GLY A 193 -3.40 -15.52 11.95
N LEU A 194 -3.23 -14.35 12.55
CA LEU A 194 -2.99 -14.25 13.99
C LEU A 194 -4.19 -14.81 14.77
N PHE A 195 -3.94 -15.80 15.64
CA PHE A 195 -4.91 -16.25 16.62
C PHE A 195 -4.68 -15.53 17.96
N PHE A 196 -3.50 -15.67 18.54
CA PHE A 196 -3.03 -14.79 19.62
C PHE A 196 -1.51 -14.69 19.64
N ARG A 197 -1.01 -13.60 20.24
CA ARG A 197 0.41 -13.35 20.48
C ARG A 197 0.57 -12.79 21.88
N VAL A 198 1.21 -13.55 22.76
CA VAL A 198 1.25 -13.25 24.20
C VAL A 198 2.64 -13.38 24.79
N PHE A 199 2.86 -12.65 25.88
CA PHE A 199 4.05 -12.80 26.74
C PHE A 199 3.62 -12.95 28.20
N MET A 200 4.42 -13.66 28.97
CA MET A 200 4.03 -14.13 30.30
C MET A 200 4.26 -13.05 31.35
N ASN A 201 3.28 -12.15 31.50
CA ASN A 201 3.34 -11.02 32.41
C ASN A 201 1.96 -10.73 33.03
N LYS A 202 1.94 -10.39 34.32
CA LYS A 202 0.76 -9.98 35.09
C LYS A 202 0.32 -8.53 34.83
N SER A 203 1.15 -7.73 34.15
CA SER A 203 0.83 -6.35 33.77
C SER A 203 -0.33 -6.28 32.77
N THR A 204 -0.89 -5.09 32.57
CA THR A 204 -1.89 -4.80 31.53
C THR A 204 -1.29 -4.13 30.29
N SER A 205 -0.03 -3.73 30.33
CA SER A 205 0.63 -3.04 29.22
C SER A 205 1.02 -4.01 28.10
N TYR A 206 0.59 -3.70 26.88
CA TYR A 206 1.03 -4.42 25.68
C TYR A 206 2.40 -3.91 25.20
N LEU A 207 3.12 -4.73 24.45
CA LEU A 207 4.36 -4.34 23.76
C LEU A 207 4.09 -4.19 22.26
N ARG A 208 4.69 -3.19 21.62
CA ARG A 208 4.72 -3.04 20.17
C ARG A 208 5.94 -2.20 19.76
N TYR A 209 5.94 -1.57 18.59
CA TYR A 209 6.99 -0.60 18.28
C TYR A 209 7.00 0.56 19.30
N PRO A 210 8.19 0.98 19.81
CA PRO A 210 9.54 0.62 19.37
C PRO A 210 10.17 -0.61 20.05
N GLU A 211 9.51 -1.26 21.01
CA GLU A 211 10.03 -2.46 21.69
C GLU A 211 10.07 -3.70 20.76
N ASP A 212 9.20 -3.76 19.75
CA ASP A 212 9.16 -4.78 18.70
C ASP A 212 9.56 -4.19 17.33
N VAL A 213 10.64 -4.71 16.75
CA VAL A 213 11.18 -4.25 15.46
C VAL A 213 10.23 -4.47 14.28
N TYR A 214 9.30 -5.43 14.39
CA TYR A 214 8.28 -5.71 13.38
C TYR A 214 6.92 -5.09 13.73
N ASP A 215 6.85 -4.24 14.76
CA ASP A 215 5.61 -3.64 15.28
C ASP A 215 4.50 -4.69 15.54
N ARG A 216 4.89 -5.90 15.93
CA ARG A 216 3.94 -6.90 16.43
C ARG A 216 3.36 -6.42 17.75
N GLN A 217 2.06 -6.64 17.93
CA GLN A 217 1.39 -6.33 19.20
C GLN A 217 1.37 -7.57 20.08
N TRP A 218 2.06 -7.51 21.22
CA TRP A 218 2.14 -8.57 22.22
C TRP A 218 1.24 -8.24 23.40
N VAL A 219 0.34 -9.16 23.74
CA VAL A 219 -0.61 -8.98 24.84
C VAL A 219 -0.08 -9.71 26.09
N PRO A 220 -0.08 -9.08 27.27
CA PRO A 220 0.29 -9.79 28.49
C PRO A 220 -0.74 -10.87 28.81
N TYR A 221 -0.28 -12.06 29.17
CA TYR A 221 -1.13 -13.18 29.56
C TYR A 221 -0.57 -13.89 30.78
N PHE A 222 -1.44 -14.18 31.75
CA PHE A 222 -1.04 -14.84 32.97
C PHE A 222 -2.20 -15.59 33.63
N ARG A 223 -1.95 -16.82 34.13
CA ARG A 223 -2.93 -17.62 34.88
C ARG A 223 -2.63 -17.59 36.39
N THR A 224 -3.65 -17.78 37.21
CA THR A 224 -3.53 -17.86 38.68
C THR A 224 -2.69 -19.05 39.14
N ALA A 225 -2.66 -20.14 38.37
CA ALA A 225 -1.86 -21.33 38.63
C ALA A 225 -0.35 -21.12 38.43
N TRP A 226 0.08 -19.95 37.93
CA TRP A 226 1.48 -19.68 37.60
C TRP A 226 2.12 -18.69 38.58
N THR A 227 3.44 -18.77 38.70
CA THR A 227 4.29 -17.80 39.38
C THR A 227 5.09 -17.04 38.34
N GLN A 228 5.09 -15.71 38.44
CA GLN A 228 5.85 -14.86 37.52
C GLN A 228 7.27 -14.72 38.04
N ILE A 229 8.25 -14.93 37.17
CA ILE A 229 9.65 -14.63 37.41
C ILE A 229 10.10 -13.54 36.44
N SER A 230 11.09 -12.75 36.85
CA SER A 230 11.60 -11.63 36.05
C SER A 230 13.09 -11.40 36.31
N THR A 231 13.78 -10.82 35.34
CA THR A 231 15.17 -10.38 35.48
C THR A 231 15.34 -8.92 35.07
N THR A 232 16.31 -8.24 35.70
CA THR A 232 16.76 -6.89 35.29
C THR A 232 17.92 -6.96 34.31
N SER A 233 18.53 -8.13 34.13
CA SER A 233 19.64 -8.35 33.20
C SER A 233 19.17 -8.20 31.74
N ASP A 234 20.09 -7.84 30.85
CA ASP A 234 19.81 -7.87 29.41
C ASP A 234 19.62 -9.32 28.95
N VAL A 235 18.60 -9.54 28.11
CA VAL A 235 18.30 -10.84 27.52
C VAL A 235 18.43 -10.70 26.01
N GLY A 236 19.28 -11.54 25.41
CA GLY A 236 19.47 -11.56 23.97
C GLY A 236 18.23 -12.05 23.24
N ASN A 237 17.79 -11.31 22.22
CA ASN A 237 16.65 -11.67 21.36
C ASN A 237 17.06 -11.98 19.91
N ALA A 238 18.36 -12.15 19.65
CA ALA A 238 18.88 -12.37 18.29
C ALA A 238 18.53 -13.78 17.79
N ASN A 239 17.46 -13.86 17.00
CA ASN A 239 17.09 -15.01 16.16
C ASN A 239 16.27 -14.51 14.96
N ASP A 240 15.74 -15.41 14.12
CA ASP A 240 14.96 -15.01 12.94
C ASP A 240 13.64 -14.27 13.26
N TYR A 241 13.17 -14.29 14.50
CA TYR A 241 11.87 -13.76 14.92
C TYR A 241 11.96 -12.48 15.76
N GLU A 242 13.11 -12.22 16.40
CA GLU A 242 13.41 -11.02 17.18
C GLU A 242 12.26 -10.54 18.10
N PRO A 243 11.70 -11.38 18.99
CA PRO A 243 10.68 -10.92 19.93
C PRO A 243 11.23 -9.80 20.83
N PRO A 244 10.37 -8.96 21.42
CA PRO A 244 10.81 -7.86 22.26
C PRO A 244 11.63 -8.36 23.44
N LYS A 245 12.75 -7.70 23.74
CA LYS A 245 13.59 -8.07 24.89
C LYS A 245 12.79 -8.07 26.20
N ASP A 246 11.87 -7.14 26.37
CA ASP A 246 11.04 -7.04 27.57
C ASP A 246 10.05 -8.20 27.70
N ALA A 247 9.63 -8.84 26.60
CA ALA A 247 8.87 -10.09 26.64
C ALA A 247 9.74 -11.26 27.13
N LEU A 248 11.04 -11.23 26.86
CA LEU A 248 11.99 -12.28 27.27
C LEU A 248 12.50 -12.11 28.69
N LYS A 249 12.45 -10.90 29.27
CA LYS A 249 12.85 -10.63 30.66
C LYS A 249 11.87 -11.15 31.71
N VAL A 250 10.69 -11.60 31.30
CA VAL A 250 9.65 -12.16 32.16
C VAL A 250 9.30 -13.57 31.70
N ALA A 251 8.92 -14.43 32.64
CA ALA A 251 8.43 -15.76 32.33
C ALA A 251 7.40 -16.24 33.36
N ALA A 252 6.56 -17.18 32.93
CA ALA A 252 5.72 -17.97 33.81
C ALA A 252 6.41 -19.29 34.14
N ILE A 253 6.29 -19.71 35.39
CA ILE A 253 6.57 -21.07 35.87
C ILE A 253 5.31 -21.60 36.57
N PRO A 254 5.05 -22.91 36.63
CA PRO A 254 3.95 -23.46 37.41
C PRO A 254 4.20 -23.20 38.91
N THR A 255 3.15 -22.84 39.65
CA THR A 255 3.26 -22.57 41.10
C THR A 255 3.55 -23.85 41.88
N ASN A 256 2.98 -24.97 41.43
CA ASN A 256 3.39 -26.31 41.88
C ASN A 256 4.46 -26.83 40.91
N ALA A 257 5.70 -26.97 41.38
CA ALA A 257 6.83 -27.34 40.54
C ALA A 257 6.73 -28.74 39.91
N SER A 258 5.84 -29.60 40.44
CA SER A 258 5.57 -30.93 39.89
C SER A 258 4.54 -30.94 38.76
N GLU A 259 3.77 -29.86 38.61
CA GLU A 259 2.73 -29.74 37.59
C GLU A 259 3.27 -29.21 36.26
N PRO A 260 2.65 -29.56 35.12
CA PRO A 260 2.99 -28.97 33.84
C PRO A 260 2.58 -27.49 33.78
N LEU A 261 3.28 -26.71 32.96
CA LEU A 261 2.82 -25.39 32.55
C LEU A 261 1.94 -25.54 31.31
N THR A 262 0.65 -25.23 31.47
CA THR A 262 -0.37 -25.51 30.45
C THR A 262 -1.03 -24.24 29.93
N VAL A 263 -0.98 -24.04 28.61
CA VAL A 263 -1.70 -22.99 27.87
C VAL A 263 -2.81 -23.64 27.05
N GLU A 264 -4.04 -23.19 27.24
CA GLU A 264 -5.23 -23.76 26.59
C GLU A 264 -5.98 -22.68 25.83
N TRP A 265 -6.56 -23.06 24.69
CA TRP A 265 -7.44 -22.21 23.92
C TRP A 265 -8.43 -23.05 23.13
N SER A 266 -9.60 -22.47 22.86
CA SER A 266 -10.66 -23.12 22.09
C SER A 266 -10.93 -22.40 20.78
N SER A 267 -11.48 -23.13 19.83
CA SER A 267 -11.97 -22.60 18.56
C SER A 267 -13.39 -23.08 18.28
N THR A 268 -14.20 -22.18 17.75
CA THR A 268 -15.55 -22.51 17.27
C THR A 268 -15.54 -23.31 15.96
N THR A 269 -14.37 -23.46 15.34
CA THR A 269 -14.12 -24.15 14.07
C THR A 269 -13.09 -25.26 14.32
N PRO A 270 -13.55 -26.51 14.57
CA PRO A 270 -12.68 -27.62 14.94
C PRO A 270 -11.63 -28.00 13.88
N GLU A 271 -11.87 -27.67 12.62
CA GLU A 271 -10.98 -27.96 11.50
C GLU A 271 -9.80 -26.98 11.40
N ASP A 272 -9.76 -25.94 12.25
CA ASP A 272 -8.68 -24.97 12.25
C ASP A 272 -7.34 -25.64 12.54
N GLN A 273 -6.37 -25.34 11.70
CA GLN A 273 -5.01 -25.81 11.85
C GLN A 273 -4.12 -24.69 12.40
N TYR A 274 -3.17 -25.06 13.27
CA TYR A 274 -2.36 -24.10 14.01
C TYR A 274 -0.86 -24.24 13.75
N TYR A 275 -0.19 -23.10 13.68
CA TYR A 275 1.25 -22.97 13.84
C TYR A 275 1.59 -22.35 15.20
N LEU A 276 2.61 -22.90 15.86
CA LEU A 276 3.05 -22.52 17.21
C LEU A 276 4.46 -21.95 17.14
N TYR A 277 4.73 -20.86 17.87
CA TYR A 277 6.05 -20.31 18.09
C TYR A 277 6.22 -20.00 19.58
N ALA A 278 6.95 -20.85 20.31
CA ALA A 278 7.19 -20.68 21.73
C ALA A 278 8.62 -20.17 21.96
N HIS A 279 8.74 -19.06 22.69
CA HIS A 279 10.01 -18.39 22.96
C HIS A 279 10.44 -18.61 24.40
N PHE A 280 11.71 -18.99 24.56
CA PHE A 280 12.29 -19.33 25.85
C PHE A 280 13.62 -18.62 26.06
N ALA A 281 13.84 -18.15 27.28
CA ALA A 281 15.13 -17.69 27.79
C ALA A 281 15.24 -18.05 29.26
N GLU A 282 16.36 -18.65 29.68
CA GLU A 282 16.62 -18.87 31.10
C GLU A 282 17.04 -17.54 31.73
N ILE A 283 16.18 -17.02 32.61
CA ILE A 283 16.31 -15.69 33.22
C ILE A 283 16.67 -15.75 34.70
N GLN A 284 16.72 -16.96 35.29
CA GLN A 284 17.22 -17.17 36.65
C GLN A 284 18.70 -17.57 36.62
N GLU A 285 19.42 -17.20 37.68
CA GLU A 285 20.77 -17.70 37.91
C GLU A 285 20.66 -19.10 38.53
N LEU A 286 21.03 -20.14 37.77
CA LEU A 286 20.94 -21.53 38.22
C LEU A 286 22.18 -21.92 39.03
N GLN A 287 21.98 -22.59 40.16
CA GLN A 287 23.07 -23.20 40.92
C GLN A 287 23.69 -24.39 40.16
N THR A 288 24.90 -24.83 40.56
CA THR A 288 25.63 -25.92 39.88
C THR A 288 24.89 -27.26 39.87
N ASN A 289 23.98 -27.48 40.82
CA ASN A 289 23.11 -28.66 40.92
C ASN A 289 21.71 -28.43 40.34
N GLU A 290 21.42 -27.24 39.81
CA GLU A 290 20.12 -26.91 39.23
C GLU A 290 20.13 -27.05 37.71
N THR A 291 19.09 -27.68 37.18
CA THR A 291 18.93 -27.92 35.75
C THR A 291 17.49 -27.68 35.34
N ARG A 292 17.29 -26.99 34.20
CA ARG A 292 15.98 -26.84 33.58
C ARG A 292 15.94 -27.54 32.23
N GLU A 293 15.14 -28.60 32.16
CA GLU A 293 14.83 -29.34 30.95
C GLU A 293 13.36 -29.75 30.97
N PHE A 294 12.64 -29.50 29.89
CA PHE A 294 11.25 -29.88 29.75
C PHE A 294 10.92 -30.32 28.34
N LYS A 295 9.94 -31.21 28.21
CA LYS A 295 9.35 -31.58 26.93
C LYS A 295 8.11 -30.76 26.66
N MET A 296 7.77 -30.59 25.38
CA MET A 296 6.54 -29.93 24.96
C MET A 296 5.58 -30.97 24.38
N VAL A 297 4.33 -30.93 24.83
CA VAL A 297 3.24 -31.79 24.36
C VAL A 297 2.14 -30.89 23.85
N PHE A 298 1.74 -31.06 22.59
CA PHE A 298 0.65 -30.33 21.96
C PHE A 298 -0.50 -31.29 21.67
N ASP A 299 -1.65 -31.02 22.27
CA ASP A 299 -2.88 -31.83 22.19
C ASP A 299 -2.61 -33.33 22.41
N GLY A 300 -1.89 -33.65 23.49
CA GLY A 300 -1.52 -35.02 23.86
C GLY A 300 -0.39 -35.65 23.03
N LYS A 301 0.06 -35.01 21.93
CA LYS A 301 1.16 -35.51 21.09
C LYS A 301 2.48 -34.86 21.50
N LEU A 302 3.56 -35.65 21.51
CA LEU A 302 4.90 -35.13 21.76
C LEU A 302 5.29 -34.15 20.64
N PHE A 303 5.47 -32.89 21.00
CA PHE A 303 5.82 -31.81 20.08
C PHE A 303 7.33 -31.58 20.02
N PHE A 304 7.99 -31.56 21.19
CA PHE A 304 9.44 -31.44 21.30
C PHE A 304 9.95 -32.21 22.52
N SER A 305 11.05 -32.95 22.37
CA SER A 305 11.48 -33.94 23.36
C SER A 305 12.27 -33.36 24.54
N ALA A 306 13.09 -32.34 24.32
CA ALA A 306 13.93 -31.74 25.36
C ALA A 306 14.29 -30.30 25.02
N VAL A 307 13.71 -29.35 25.75
CA VAL A 307 14.03 -27.92 25.68
C VAL A 307 14.89 -27.56 26.88
N VAL A 308 16.10 -27.06 26.60
CA VAL A 308 17.00 -26.45 27.60
C VAL A 308 17.18 -24.98 27.20
N PRO A 309 16.48 -24.04 27.85
CA PRO A 309 16.60 -22.62 27.50
C PRO A 309 18.02 -22.10 27.79
N PRO A 310 18.65 -21.34 26.86
CA PRO A 310 19.95 -20.77 27.12
C PRO A 310 19.86 -19.62 28.12
N LYS A 311 20.90 -19.48 28.97
CA LYS A 311 21.01 -18.40 29.96
C LYS A 311 21.06 -17.05 29.27
N LEU A 312 20.10 -16.17 29.60
CA LEU A 312 19.95 -14.81 29.06
C LEU A 312 20.01 -14.74 27.52
N GLY A 313 19.65 -15.82 26.85
CA GLY A 313 19.61 -15.92 25.40
C GLY A 313 18.31 -16.55 24.95
N ILE A 314 17.90 -16.25 23.72
CA ILE A 314 16.67 -16.79 23.16
C ILE A 314 16.88 -18.16 22.52
N THR A 315 15.92 -19.05 22.73
CA THR A 315 15.60 -20.15 21.82
C THR A 315 14.12 -20.09 21.44
N THR A 316 13.79 -20.51 20.22
CA THR A 316 12.40 -20.55 19.74
C THR A 316 12.10 -21.91 19.18
N ILE A 317 11.08 -22.56 19.76
CA ILE A 317 10.58 -23.85 19.29
C ILE A 317 9.32 -23.57 18.47
N LEU A 318 9.33 -24.00 17.22
CA LEU A 318 8.23 -23.79 16.28
C LEU A 318 7.67 -25.10 15.73
N SER A 319 6.42 -25.07 15.29
CA SER A 319 5.83 -26.22 14.61
C SER A 319 6.28 -26.29 13.15
N THR A 320 6.71 -27.46 12.70
CA THR A 320 7.18 -27.67 11.31
C THR A 320 6.04 -27.97 10.33
N SER A 321 4.85 -28.26 10.85
CA SER A 321 3.59 -28.43 10.13
C SER A 321 2.46 -27.84 10.96
N SER A 322 1.33 -27.57 10.32
CA SER A 322 0.11 -27.24 11.02
C SER A 322 -0.56 -28.50 11.56
N ASP A 323 -1.27 -28.40 12.68
CA ASP A 323 -2.04 -29.51 13.27
C ASP A 323 -3.39 -28.97 13.78
N THR A 324 -4.39 -29.85 13.84
CA THR A 324 -5.73 -29.56 14.38
C THR A 324 -5.83 -30.05 15.82
N CYS A 325 -6.71 -29.45 16.60
CA CYS A 325 -6.97 -29.89 17.97
C CYS A 325 -8.26 -30.70 18.05
N LYS A 326 -8.31 -31.68 18.94
CA LYS A 326 -9.50 -32.49 19.16
C LYS A 326 -10.68 -31.62 19.59
N GLU A 327 -11.79 -31.69 18.84
CA GLU A 327 -13.03 -30.92 19.10
C GLU A 327 -12.82 -29.39 19.16
N GLY A 328 -11.71 -28.88 18.59
CA GLY A 328 -11.37 -27.46 18.64
C GLY A 328 -10.77 -26.98 19.98
N GLU A 329 -10.57 -27.87 20.95
CA GLU A 329 -9.96 -27.59 22.24
C GLU A 329 -8.46 -27.90 22.19
N CYS A 330 -7.63 -26.86 22.19
CA CYS A 330 -6.18 -26.98 22.09
C CYS A 330 -5.51 -26.85 23.45
N SER A 331 -4.49 -27.69 23.69
CA SER A 331 -3.66 -27.62 24.89
C SER A 331 -2.18 -27.76 24.55
N LEU A 332 -1.39 -26.78 24.95
CA LEU A 332 0.08 -26.84 24.94
C LEU A 332 0.58 -27.02 26.37
N GLN A 333 1.26 -28.13 26.63
CA GLN A 333 1.82 -28.48 27.93
C GLN A 333 3.34 -28.51 27.87
N LEU A 334 3.98 -27.84 28.81
CA LEU A 334 5.41 -27.95 29.06
C LEU A 334 5.57 -28.82 30.30
N ILE A 335 6.30 -29.93 30.18
CA ILE A 335 6.38 -30.96 31.21
C ILE A 335 7.85 -31.15 31.59
N ARG A 336 8.16 -30.96 32.88
CA ARG A 336 9.50 -31.20 33.45
C ARG A 336 9.97 -32.62 33.11
N THR A 337 11.22 -32.78 32.67
CA THR A 337 11.81 -34.12 32.47
C THR A 337 12.46 -34.62 33.77
N ASP A 338 12.77 -35.92 33.82
CA ASP A 338 13.46 -36.53 34.97
C ASP A 338 14.90 -36.03 35.14
N ARG A 339 15.48 -35.38 34.12
CA ARG A 339 16.83 -34.79 34.16
C ARG A 339 16.85 -33.38 34.74
N SER A 340 15.68 -32.77 34.88
CA SER A 340 15.54 -31.41 35.38
C SER A 340 15.32 -31.43 36.88
N THR A 341 15.82 -30.42 37.59
CA THR A 341 15.46 -30.15 38.98
C THR A 341 14.41 -29.04 39.10
N LEU A 342 14.37 -28.12 38.15
CA LEU A 342 13.47 -26.97 38.12
C LEU A 342 12.23 -27.20 37.25
N PRO A 343 11.09 -26.51 37.50
CA PRO A 343 9.91 -26.64 36.66
C PRO A 343 10.13 -26.05 35.24
N PRO A 344 9.24 -26.29 34.27
CA PRO A 344 9.29 -25.59 32.99
C PRO A 344 9.12 -24.07 33.15
N LEU A 345 9.62 -23.30 32.18
CA LEU A 345 9.35 -21.87 32.05
C LEU A 345 8.86 -21.53 30.65
N LEU A 346 8.12 -20.44 30.51
CA LEU A 346 7.69 -19.90 29.22
C LEU A 346 7.78 -18.37 29.27
N ASN A 347 8.44 -17.74 28.28
CA ASN A 347 8.54 -16.28 28.21
C ASN A 347 7.44 -15.70 27.32
N ALA A 348 7.28 -16.27 26.13
CA ALA A 348 6.30 -15.79 25.15
C ALA A 348 5.81 -16.88 24.20
N LEU A 349 4.61 -16.70 23.65
CA LEU A 349 3.95 -17.66 22.77
C LEU A 349 3.17 -16.93 21.67
N GLU A 350 3.37 -17.36 20.43
CA GLU A 350 2.55 -16.97 19.28
C GLU A 350 1.82 -18.20 18.73
N VAL A 351 0.53 -18.01 18.46
CA VAL A 351 -0.31 -19.02 17.81
C VAL A 351 -0.98 -18.39 16.60
N TYR A 352 -0.86 -19.08 15.47
CA TYR A 352 -1.42 -18.65 14.20
C TYR A 352 -2.33 -19.73 13.63
N LYS A 353 -3.44 -19.32 13.04
CA LYS A 353 -4.30 -20.18 12.21
C LYS A 353 -3.83 -20.18 10.77
N VAL A 354 -3.96 -21.32 10.09
CA VAL A 354 -3.69 -21.42 8.66
C VAL A 354 -4.81 -20.75 7.86
N VAL A 355 -4.45 -19.74 7.08
CA VAL A 355 -5.34 -19.06 6.14
C VAL A 355 -5.00 -19.52 4.73
N GLN A 356 -5.92 -20.26 4.11
CA GLN A 356 -5.77 -20.71 2.73
C GLN A 356 -6.18 -19.62 1.76
N LEU A 357 -5.29 -19.30 0.83
CA LEU A 357 -5.49 -18.29 -0.22
C LEU A 357 -5.25 -18.94 -1.59
N PRO A 358 -6.09 -19.91 -2.00
CA PRO A 358 -5.80 -20.79 -3.13
C PRO A 358 -5.98 -20.13 -4.50
N GLN A 359 -6.68 -19.00 -4.57
CA GLN A 359 -7.01 -18.35 -5.83
C GLN A 359 -5.80 -17.60 -6.40
N SER A 360 -5.41 -17.97 -7.62
CA SER A 360 -4.41 -17.25 -8.41
C SER A 360 -4.96 -15.91 -8.89
N ALA A 361 -4.09 -14.90 -8.84
CA ALA A 361 -4.36 -13.59 -9.42
C ALA A 361 -4.37 -13.67 -10.95
N THR A 362 -5.01 -12.69 -11.59
CA THR A 362 -4.94 -12.49 -13.05
C THR A 362 -3.48 -12.40 -13.50
N ASP A 363 -3.18 -12.91 -14.69
CA ASP A 363 -1.83 -12.83 -15.28
C ASP A 363 -1.30 -11.40 -15.25
N GLU A 364 -0.06 -11.24 -14.76
CA GLU A 364 0.54 -9.92 -14.52
C GLU A 364 0.62 -9.06 -15.79
N ASN A 365 0.80 -9.67 -16.98
CA ASN A 365 0.85 -8.93 -18.24
C ASN A 365 -0.54 -8.41 -18.63
N ASP A 366 -1.58 -9.22 -18.41
CA ASP A 366 -2.96 -8.81 -18.67
C ASP A 366 -3.38 -7.69 -17.72
N VAL A 367 -3.01 -7.77 -16.42
CA VAL A 367 -3.22 -6.69 -15.44
C VAL A 367 -2.51 -5.41 -15.87
N ALA A 368 -1.23 -5.49 -16.25
CA ALA A 368 -0.47 -4.34 -16.72
C ALA A 368 -1.07 -3.73 -17.98
N ALA A 369 -1.53 -4.57 -18.92
CA ALA A 369 -2.17 -4.13 -20.15
C ALA A 369 -3.47 -3.36 -19.88
N VAL A 370 -4.38 -3.88 -19.06
CA VAL A 370 -5.63 -3.17 -18.76
C VAL A 370 -5.42 -1.91 -17.93
N LYS A 371 -4.45 -1.89 -17.02
CA LYS A 371 -4.07 -0.66 -16.30
C LYS A 371 -3.46 0.39 -17.22
N ALA A 372 -2.68 -0.02 -18.21
CA ALA A 372 -2.17 0.90 -19.24
C ALA A 372 -3.30 1.44 -20.14
N ILE A 373 -4.28 0.61 -20.50
CA ILE A 373 -5.48 1.02 -21.25
C ILE A 373 -6.31 2.02 -20.44
N GLU A 374 -6.56 1.73 -19.15
CA GLU A 374 -7.24 2.62 -18.21
C GLU A 374 -6.59 4.00 -18.18
N ALA A 375 -5.26 4.02 -18.01
CA ALA A 375 -4.47 5.26 -17.98
C ALA A 375 -4.47 6.01 -19.32
N ASN A 376 -4.32 5.30 -20.45
CA ASN A 376 -4.24 5.89 -21.78
C ASN A 376 -5.51 6.69 -22.15
N TYR A 377 -6.67 6.17 -21.73
CA TYR A 377 -7.96 6.81 -22.00
C TYR A 377 -8.53 7.59 -20.81
N ALA A 378 -7.77 7.72 -19.71
CA ALA A 378 -8.21 8.33 -18.46
C ALA A 378 -9.58 7.80 -18.00
N LEU A 379 -9.79 6.48 -18.12
CA LEU A 379 -11.05 5.85 -17.74
C LEU A 379 -11.26 5.96 -16.24
N SER A 380 -12.49 6.28 -15.85
CA SER A 380 -12.90 6.31 -14.44
C SER A 380 -14.09 5.39 -14.25
N ARG A 381 -13.80 4.15 -13.85
CA ARG A 381 -14.80 3.10 -13.59
C ARG A 381 -14.69 2.65 -12.13
N ILE A 382 -15.80 2.71 -11.39
CA ILE A 382 -15.82 2.41 -9.96
C ILE A 382 -15.58 0.92 -9.66
N ASP A 383 -15.95 0.06 -10.60
CA ASP A 383 -15.82 -1.39 -10.54
C ASP A 383 -14.44 -1.90 -11.00
N TRP A 384 -13.57 -1.02 -11.50
CA TRP A 384 -12.20 -1.32 -11.93
C TRP A 384 -11.17 -1.25 -10.80
N GLN A 385 -11.51 -1.85 -9.66
CA GLN A 385 -10.67 -1.91 -8.46
C GLN A 385 -10.32 -3.34 -8.11
N GLY A 386 -9.09 -3.60 -7.63
CA GLY A 386 -8.64 -4.95 -7.26
C GLY A 386 -8.15 -5.78 -8.45
N ASP A 387 -8.23 -7.10 -8.34
CA ASP A 387 -7.84 -8.01 -9.42
C ASP A 387 -8.89 -8.01 -10.57
N PRO A 388 -8.48 -7.87 -11.84
CA PRO A 388 -9.41 -7.70 -12.96
C PRO A 388 -10.36 -8.87 -13.21
N CYS A 389 -9.91 -10.11 -13.02
CA CYS A 389 -10.68 -11.31 -13.33
C CYS A 389 -11.17 -12.06 -12.09
N ALA A 390 -10.50 -11.93 -10.96
CA ALA A 390 -10.70 -12.77 -9.78
C ALA A 390 -11.11 -11.94 -8.54
N PRO A 391 -11.99 -12.49 -7.67
CA PRO A 391 -12.82 -13.67 -7.91
C PRO A 391 -13.86 -13.40 -9.03
N ARG A 392 -14.38 -14.47 -9.64
CA ARG A 392 -15.25 -14.40 -10.82
C ARG A 392 -16.49 -13.52 -10.63
N ASN A 393 -17.04 -13.45 -9.41
CA ASN A 393 -18.20 -12.61 -9.10
C ASN A 393 -17.85 -11.13 -8.94
N LEU A 394 -16.56 -10.77 -8.99
CA LEU A 394 -16.03 -9.41 -8.88
C LEU A 394 -15.18 -9.03 -10.10
N THR A 395 -15.30 -9.75 -11.23
CA THR A 395 -14.66 -9.39 -12.50
C THR A 395 -15.02 -7.95 -12.89
N TRP A 396 -14.05 -7.19 -13.38
CA TRP A 396 -14.29 -5.81 -13.83
C TRP A 396 -15.30 -5.74 -14.97
N GLY A 397 -16.17 -4.73 -14.95
CA GLY A 397 -17.16 -4.51 -15.99
C GLY A 397 -16.51 -4.33 -17.36
N GLY A 398 -17.08 -4.99 -18.35
CA GLY A 398 -16.56 -5.03 -19.72
C GLY A 398 -15.46 -6.09 -19.94
N LEU A 399 -15.01 -6.79 -18.91
CA LEU A 399 -14.07 -7.91 -19.07
C LEU A 399 -14.78 -9.26 -19.03
N ASN A 400 -14.27 -10.21 -19.80
CA ASN A 400 -14.47 -11.64 -19.56
C ASN A 400 -13.11 -12.33 -19.55
N CYS A 401 -12.99 -13.37 -18.75
CA CYS A 401 -11.71 -14.05 -18.51
C CYS A 401 -11.82 -15.55 -18.71
N SER A 402 -10.69 -16.21 -18.97
CA SER A 402 -10.61 -17.65 -19.07
C SER A 402 -11.06 -18.29 -17.76
N ASN A 403 -11.92 -19.29 -17.84
CA ASN A 403 -12.41 -20.03 -16.69
C ASN A 403 -11.80 -21.43 -16.71
N THR A 404 -10.68 -21.61 -16.03
CA THR A 404 -10.00 -22.91 -15.91
C THR A 404 -10.23 -23.48 -14.51
N ASP A 405 -9.36 -23.15 -13.56
CA ASP A 405 -9.36 -23.60 -12.17
C ASP A 405 -8.88 -22.48 -11.23
N THR A 406 -8.87 -22.72 -9.92
CA THR A 406 -8.46 -21.71 -8.92
C THR A 406 -6.95 -21.44 -8.90
N PHE A 407 -6.12 -22.35 -9.42
CA PHE A 407 -4.66 -22.29 -9.31
C PHE A 407 -3.98 -21.72 -10.56
N THR A 408 -4.68 -21.69 -11.69
CA THR A 408 -4.19 -21.14 -12.95
C THR A 408 -4.55 -19.65 -13.03
N PRO A 409 -3.58 -18.74 -13.25
CA PRO A 409 -3.85 -17.32 -13.46
C PRO A 409 -4.88 -17.09 -14.57
N PRO A 410 -6.02 -16.44 -14.27
CA PRO A 410 -6.99 -16.07 -15.30
C PRO A 410 -6.37 -15.15 -16.35
N ARG A 411 -6.77 -15.34 -17.62
CA ARG A 411 -6.39 -14.52 -18.77
C ARG A 411 -7.59 -13.77 -19.30
N ILE A 412 -7.42 -12.53 -19.75
CA ILE A 412 -8.50 -11.71 -20.32
C ILE A 412 -8.81 -12.18 -21.74
N THR A 413 -10.04 -12.59 -21.97
CA THR A 413 -10.53 -13.11 -23.27
C THR A 413 -11.52 -12.16 -23.94
N THR A 414 -12.15 -11.24 -23.20
CA THR A 414 -13.00 -10.19 -23.77
C THR A 414 -12.65 -8.85 -23.16
N LEU A 415 -12.53 -7.83 -24.01
CA LEU A 415 -12.42 -6.43 -23.61
C LEU A 415 -13.51 -5.65 -24.34
N ASN A 416 -14.51 -5.19 -23.60
CA ASN A 416 -15.58 -4.33 -24.06
C ASN A 416 -15.45 -2.93 -23.45
N LEU A 417 -15.07 -1.98 -24.30
CA LEU A 417 -15.02 -0.56 -24.03
C LEU A 417 -15.92 0.20 -25.01
N SER A 418 -16.97 -0.44 -25.52
CA SER A 418 -17.97 0.23 -26.34
C SER A 418 -18.59 1.40 -25.56
N SER A 419 -18.94 2.47 -26.28
CA SER A 419 -19.62 3.65 -25.71
C SER A 419 -18.95 4.22 -24.44
N SER A 420 -17.63 4.16 -24.36
CA SER A 420 -16.85 4.55 -23.18
C SER A 420 -16.23 5.95 -23.30
N GLY A 421 -16.59 6.70 -24.34
CA GLY A 421 -16.04 8.04 -24.60
C GLY A 421 -14.55 8.03 -24.94
N LEU A 422 -14.04 6.91 -25.48
CA LEU A 422 -12.62 6.81 -25.85
C LEU A 422 -12.30 7.79 -26.98
N ALA A 423 -11.13 8.42 -26.92
CA ALA A 423 -10.65 9.33 -27.95
C ALA A 423 -9.14 9.14 -28.19
N GLY A 424 -8.67 9.60 -29.35
CA GLY A 424 -7.29 9.37 -29.79
C GLY A 424 -7.13 8.02 -30.50
N ASP A 425 -5.90 7.53 -30.56
CA ASP A 425 -5.58 6.29 -31.27
C ASP A 425 -5.93 5.04 -30.45
N ILE A 426 -6.10 3.90 -31.13
CA ILE A 426 -6.27 2.61 -30.47
C ILE A 426 -5.02 2.26 -29.65
N ALA A 427 -5.18 2.15 -28.33
CA ALA A 427 -4.11 1.91 -27.36
C ALA A 427 -3.26 0.67 -27.69
N ALA A 428 -1.95 0.88 -27.85
CA ALA A 428 -0.99 -0.18 -28.15
C ALA A 428 -0.94 -1.27 -27.06
N ALA A 429 -1.28 -0.94 -25.81
CA ALA A 429 -1.32 -1.89 -24.70
C ALA A 429 -2.26 -3.08 -24.94
N ILE A 430 -3.26 -2.96 -25.83
CA ILE A 430 -4.15 -4.07 -26.23
C ILE A 430 -3.34 -5.25 -26.81
N GLN A 431 -2.19 -5.01 -27.44
CA GLN A 431 -1.33 -6.05 -28.00
C GLN A 431 -0.86 -7.08 -26.95
N ASN A 432 -0.79 -6.68 -25.67
CA ASN A 432 -0.29 -7.52 -24.59
C ASN A 432 -1.37 -8.48 -24.07
N LEU A 433 -2.64 -8.29 -24.44
CA LEU A 433 -3.74 -9.21 -24.13
C LEU A 433 -3.70 -10.40 -25.11
N THR A 434 -2.69 -11.27 -24.98
CA THR A 434 -2.37 -12.31 -25.98
C THR A 434 -3.43 -13.41 -26.11
N GLN A 435 -4.34 -13.52 -25.14
CA GLN A 435 -5.46 -14.46 -25.15
C GLN A 435 -6.81 -13.80 -25.49
N LEU A 436 -6.79 -12.54 -25.96
CA LEU A 436 -8.00 -11.79 -26.27
C LEU A 436 -8.74 -12.41 -27.47
N VAL A 437 -10.01 -12.77 -27.26
CA VAL A 437 -10.89 -13.39 -28.25
C VAL A 437 -11.87 -12.37 -28.84
N LYS A 438 -12.40 -11.48 -27.99
CA LYS A 438 -13.36 -10.44 -28.37
C LYS A 438 -12.88 -9.06 -27.96
N LEU A 439 -12.83 -8.14 -28.92
CA LEU A 439 -12.54 -6.73 -28.69
C LEU A 439 -13.71 -5.89 -29.20
N ASP A 440 -14.31 -5.10 -28.32
CA ASP A 440 -15.34 -4.14 -28.69
C ASP A 440 -14.93 -2.73 -28.27
N LEU A 441 -14.66 -1.88 -29.27
CA LEU A 441 -14.33 -0.47 -29.14
C LEU A 441 -15.36 0.42 -29.86
N SER A 442 -16.54 -0.12 -30.16
CA SER A 442 -17.55 0.58 -30.96
C SER A 442 -18.15 1.80 -30.26
N ASN A 443 -18.71 2.72 -31.05
CA ASN A 443 -19.40 3.93 -30.57
C ASN A 443 -18.53 4.79 -29.67
N ASN A 444 -17.30 5.08 -30.12
CA ASN A 444 -16.37 5.97 -29.44
C ASN A 444 -15.94 7.11 -30.38
N SER A 445 -14.97 7.92 -29.97
CA SER A 445 -14.37 8.99 -30.77
C SER A 445 -12.92 8.66 -31.12
N LEU A 446 -12.61 7.37 -31.38
CA LEU A 446 -11.27 6.94 -31.75
C LEU A 446 -10.91 7.46 -33.14
N THR A 447 -9.65 7.85 -33.31
CA THR A 447 -9.06 8.38 -34.54
C THR A 447 -7.82 7.57 -34.93
N GLY A 448 -7.12 7.99 -35.98
CA GLY A 448 -5.90 7.32 -36.44
C GLY A 448 -6.19 6.08 -37.27
N GLU A 449 -5.12 5.35 -37.61
CA GLU A 449 -5.21 4.12 -38.40
C GLU A 449 -5.54 2.90 -37.52
N VAL A 450 -6.14 1.87 -38.12
CA VAL A 450 -6.32 0.57 -37.44
C VAL A 450 -4.96 -0.10 -37.28
N PRO A 451 -4.47 -0.36 -36.06
CA PRO A 451 -3.12 -0.88 -35.87
C PRO A 451 -2.92 -2.31 -36.37
N GLU A 452 -1.77 -2.58 -36.98
CA GLU A 452 -1.42 -3.92 -37.49
C GLU A 452 -1.32 -4.98 -36.38
N PHE A 453 -0.97 -4.58 -35.14
CA PHE A 453 -0.83 -5.51 -34.01
C PHE A 453 -2.11 -6.28 -33.70
N LEU A 454 -3.29 -5.75 -34.04
CA LEU A 454 -4.55 -6.46 -33.84
C LEU A 454 -4.59 -7.76 -34.65
N GLY A 455 -3.96 -7.81 -35.83
CA GLY A 455 -3.82 -9.04 -36.62
C GLY A 455 -2.76 -10.02 -36.09
N ASN A 456 -1.91 -9.58 -35.16
CA ASN A 456 -0.93 -10.44 -34.50
C ASN A 456 -1.53 -11.25 -33.35
N ILE A 457 -2.64 -10.80 -32.77
CA ILE A 457 -3.38 -11.53 -31.73
C ILE A 457 -4.19 -12.65 -32.40
N LYS A 458 -3.62 -13.86 -32.44
CA LYS A 458 -4.19 -15.00 -33.19
C LYS A 458 -5.49 -15.54 -32.61
N SER A 459 -5.74 -15.30 -31.33
CA SER A 459 -6.94 -15.66 -30.59
C SER A 459 -8.15 -14.80 -30.91
N LEU A 460 -7.97 -13.59 -31.47
CA LEU A 460 -9.09 -12.71 -31.83
C LEU A 460 -9.97 -13.36 -32.90
N VAL A 461 -11.28 -13.38 -32.64
CA VAL A 461 -12.33 -13.84 -33.57
C VAL A 461 -13.40 -12.78 -33.80
N PHE A 462 -13.54 -11.80 -32.90
CA PHE A 462 -14.51 -10.72 -33.01
C PHE A 462 -13.86 -9.38 -32.68
N ILE A 463 -13.96 -8.43 -33.61
CA ILE A 463 -13.45 -7.07 -33.47
C ILE A 463 -14.53 -6.10 -33.93
N ASN A 464 -15.02 -5.26 -33.02
CA ASN A 464 -15.98 -4.22 -33.35
C ASN A 464 -15.36 -2.83 -33.16
N LEU A 465 -15.14 -2.14 -34.28
CA LEU A 465 -14.62 -0.77 -34.37
C LEU A 465 -15.66 0.21 -34.93
N SER A 466 -16.91 -0.23 -35.09
CA SER A 466 -17.98 0.57 -35.69
C SER A 466 -18.27 1.85 -34.90
N GLY A 467 -18.74 2.90 -35.58
CA GLY A 467 -19.09 4.19 -34.95
C GLY A 467 -17.91 4.90 -34.30
N ASN A 468 -16.82 5.08 -35.05
CA ASN A 468 -15.62 5.86 -34.68
C ASN A 468 -15.22 6.82 -35.82
N ASP A 469 -14.08 7.53 -35.71
CA ASP A 469 -13.51 8.38 -36.76
C ASP A 469 -12.13 7.88 -37.23
N LEU A 470 -11.99 6.55 -37.32
CA LEU A 470 -10.77 5.89 -37.80
C LEU A 470 -10.54 6.19 -39.29
N ASN A 471 -9.28 6.18 -39.70
CA ASN A 471 -8.85 6.52 -41.06
C ASN A 471 -7.85 5.50 -41.64
N GLY A 472 -7.53 5.66 -42.92
CA GLY A 472 -6.55 4.80 -43.60
C GLY A 472 -7.13 3.45 -44.04
N SER A 473 -6.24 2.50 -44.33
CA SER A 473 -6.60 1.18 -44.84
C SER A 473 -6.62 0.13 -43.72
N ILE A 474 -7.53 -0.84 -43.81
CA ILE A 474 -7.54 -1.99 -42.89
C ILE A 474 -6.31 -2.87 -43.14
N PRO A 475 -5.49 -3.18 -42.11
CA PRO A 475 -4.35 -4.09 -42.22
C PRO A 475 -4.72 -5.45 -42.82
N GLN A 476 -3.88 -5.95 -43.73
CA GLN A 476 -4.06 -7.28 -44.34
C GLN A 476 -4.07 -8.41 -43.30
N SER A 477 -3.34 -8.24 -42.19
CA SER A 477 -3.30 -9.19 -41.07
C SER A 477 -4.67 -9.41 -40.40
N LEU A 478 -5.62 -8.48 -40.56
CA LEU A 478 -6.99 -8.57 -40.06
C LEU A 478 -7.98 -9.16 -41.07
N GLN A 479 -7.61 -9.29 -42.35
CA GLN A 479 -8.47 -9.82 -43.42
C GLN A 479 -8.40 -11.36 -43.53
N ARG A 480 -8.04 -12.04 -42.44
CA ARG A 480 -7.92 -13.50 -42.38
C ARG A 480 -9.29 -14.16 -42.15
N LYS A 481 -9.45 -15.39 -42.67
CA LYS A 481 -10.68 -16.19 -42.47
C LYS A 481 -10.93 -16.44 -40.96
N GLY A 482 -12.19 -16.35 -40.54
CA GLY A 482 -12.63 -16.65 -39.17
C GLY A 482 -12.58 -15.47 -38.19
N VAL A 483 -12.24 -14.26 -38.65
CA VAL A 483 -12.37 -13.02 -37.86
C VAL A 483 -13.58 -12.24 -38.36
N GLU A 484 -14.51 -11.94 -37.47
CA GLU A 484 -15.60 -11.00 -37.69
C GLU A 484 -15.11 -9.59 -37.35
N LEU A 485 -15.08 -8.71 -38.35
CA LEU A 485 -14.61 -7.34 -38.23
C LEU A 485 -15.73 -6.37 -38.62
N LEU A 486 -16.21 -5.59 -37.65
CA LEU A 486 -17.22 -4.55 -37.84
C LEU A 486 -16.56 -3.17 -37.84
N VAL A 487 -16.74 -2.40 -38.90
CA VAL A 487 -16.07 -1.09 -39.12
C VAL A 487 -17.02 -0.02 -39.65
N GLU A 488 -18.32 -0.31 -39.68
CA GLU A 488 -19.36 0.59 -40.17
C GLU A 488 -19.34 1.92 -39.40
N GLY A 489 -19.69 3.02 -40.07
CA GLY A 489 -19.72 4.34 -39.42
C GLY A 489 -18.36 5.00 -39.20
N ASN A 490 -17.29 4.52 -39.86
CA ASN A 490 -15.99 5.18 -39.94
C ASN A 490 -15.79 5.83 -41.33
N PRO A 491 -16.11 7.13 -41.53
CA PRO A 491 -16.20 7.73 -42.86
C PRO A 491 -14.85 7.85 -43.60
N LYS A 492 -13.72 7.74 -42.89
CA LYS A 492 -12.36 7.89 -43.45
C LYS A 492 -11.64 6.55 -43.63
N LEU A 493 -12.25 5.41 -43.29
CA LEU A 493 -11.67 4.08 -43.52
C LEU A 493 -11.90 3.63 -44.97
N CYS A 494 -10.86 3.06 -45.60
CA CYS A 494 -11.00 2.37 -46.87
C CYS A 494 -10.83 0.84 -46.70
N LEU A 495 -11.75 0.08 -47.29
CA LEU A 495 -11.78 -1.38 -47.25
C LEU A 495 -10.77 -2.06 -48.20
N SER A 496 -10.10 -1.31 -49.09
CA SER A 496 -9.20 -1.83 -50.12
C SER A 496 -7.93 -0.98 -50.30
N HIS A 497 -6.92 -1.54 -50.97
CA HIS A 497 -5.58 -0.99 -51.25
C HIS A 497 -5.53 0.41 -51.92
N SER A 498 -6.67 1.00 -52.25
CA SER A 498 -6.78 2.27 -52.96
C SER A 498 -7.20 3.44 -52.07
N CYS A 499 -6.76 3.47 -50.80
CA CYS A 499 -6.67 4.75 -50.10
C CYS A 499 -5.69 5.63 -50.89
N ARG A 500 -6.21 6.52 -51.74
CA ARG A 500 -5.41 7.58 -52.34
C ARG A 500 -4.90 8.43 -51.20
N GLN A 501 -3.65 8.21 -50.80
CA GLN A 501 -2.90 9.20 -50.05
C GLN A 501 -3.05 10.52 -50.83
N PRO A 502 -3.57 11.61 -50.24
CA PRO A 502 -3.43 12.91 -50.88
C PRO A 502 -1.94 13.06 -51.17
N PRO A 503 -1.54 13.45 -52.41
CA PRO A 503 -0.15 13.48 -52.77
C PRO A 503 0.57 14.30 -51.70
N LYS A 504 1.53 13.67 -51.00
CA LYS A 504 2.43 14.38 -50.09
C LYS A 504 2.90 15.59 -50.89
N LYS A 505 2.45 16.79 -50.53
CA LYS A 505 3.06 18.00 -51.09
C LYS A 505 4.52 17.85 -50.73
N LYS A 506 5.35 17.55 -51.73
CA LYS A 506 6.79 17.70 -51.60
C LYS A 506 6.96 19.18 -51.31
N VAL A 507 7.06 19.52 -50.04
CA VAL A 507 7.66 20.78 -49.64
C VAL A 507 9.07 20.65 -50.20
N LEU A 508 9.30 21.29 -51.34
CA LEU A 508 10.62 21.52 -51.87
C LEU A 508 11.30 22.38 -50.81
N VAL A 509 12.09 21.75 -49.93
CA VAL A 509 13.05 22.47 -49.12
C VAL A 509 14.06 23.02 -50.12
N LEU A 510 13.80 24.24 -50.57
CA LEU A 510 14.79 25.05 -51.24
C LEU A 510 15.89 25.27 -50.19
N ILE A 511 17.05 24.68 -50.42
CA ILE A 511 18.24 24.94 -49.62
C ILE A 511 18.58 26.41 -49.83
N VAL A 512 18.10 27.29 -48.95
CA VAL A 512 18.63 28.63 -48.80
C VAL A 512 19.86 28.49 -47.91
N ALA A 513 20.97 28.14 -48.54
CA ALA A 513 22.26 28.53 -48.00
C ALA A 513 22.30 30.07 -47.97
N SER A 514 22.88 30.63 -46.89
CA SER A 514 23.36 32.01 -46.79
C SER A 514 22.46 33.08 -46.16
N VAL A 515 21.96 32.89 -44.93
CA VAL A 515 21.78 34.03 -43.98
C VAL A 515 22.05 33.58 -42.54
N ALA A 516 23.25 33.07 -42.24
CA ALA A 516 23.68 32.80 -40.86
C ALA A 516 24.99 33.53 -40.47
N SER A 517 25.54 34.35 -41.37
CA SER A 517 26.79 35.08 -41.14
C SER A 517 26.59 36.55 -40.75
N ALA A 518 25.38 37.11 -40.82
CA ALA A 518 25.13 38.52 -40.49
C ALA A 518 24.74 38.74 -39.01
N ALA A 519 24.00 37.82 -38.39
CA ALA A 519 23.50 38.01 -37.02
C ALA A 519 24.57 37.84 -35.93
N THR A 520 25.53 36.93 -36.14
CA THR A 520 26.63 36.70 -35.20
C THR A 520 27.64 37.84 -35.18
N ILE A 521 27.89 38.47 -36.34
CA ILE A 521 28.77 39.64 -36.47
C ILE A 521 28.13 40.87 -35.80
N VAL A 522 26.82 41.08 -35.97
CA VAL A 522 26.12 42.21 -35.34
C VAL A 522 26.08 42.08 -33.81
N ILE A 523 25.88 40.86 -33.28
CA ILE A 523 25.92 40.62 -31.83
C ILE A 523 27.34 40.77 -31.28
N ALA A 524 28.37 40.28 -31.99
CA ALA A 524 29.75 40.44 -31.58
C ALA A 524 30.20 41.92 -31.57
N VAL A 525 29.77 42.71 -32.56
CA VAL A 525 30.04 44.16 -32.62
C VAL A 525 29.30 44.90 -31.51
N LEU A 526 28.06 44.53 -31.18
CA LEU A 526 27.31 45.12 -30.06
C LEU A 526 27.94 44.79 -28.70
N VAL A 527 28.42 43.56 -28.50
CA VAL A 527 29.12 43.16 -27.27
C VAL A 527 30.46 43.89 -27.15
N LEU A 528 31.23 44.01 -28.24
CA LEU A 528 32.47 44.78 -28.26
C LEU A 528 32.24 46.28 -28.02
N PHE A 529 31.14 46.85 -28.55
CA PHE A 529 30.77 48.25 -28.32
C PHE A 529 30.34 48.52 -26.88
N LEU A 530 29.64 47.58 -26.23
CA LEU A 530 29.27 47.68 -24.81
C LEU A 530 30.46 47.49 -23.88
N LEU A 531 31.43 46.64 -24.25
CA LEU A 531 32.67 46.47 -23.49
C LEU A 531 33.64 47.65 -23.63
N HIS A 532 33.59 48.39 -24.75
CA HIS A 532 34.40 49.61 -24.95
C HIS A 532 33.84 50.85 -24.23
N LYS A 533 32.55 50.85 -23.86
CA LYS A 533 31.92 52.00 -23.20
C LYS A 533 32.20 52.09 -21.69
N ASN A 534 32.80 51.05 -21.10
CA ASN A 534 33.17 51.03 -19.70
C ASN A 534 34.69 50.96 -19.52
N LYS A 535 35.38 52.05 -19.87
CA LYS A 535 36.70 52.35 -19.31
C LYS A 535 36.95 53.86 -19.30
N GLU A 536 37.49 54.31 -18.16
CA GLU A 536 37.92 55.67 -17.77
C GLU A 536 36.82 56.58 -17.16
N SER A 537 37.02 57.28 -16.05
CA SER A 537 38.12 57.41 -15.07
C SER A 537 37.57 58.11 -13.80
N THR A 538 38.42 58.17 -12.77
CA THR A 538 38.20 58.42 -11.33
C THR A 538 38.32 59.91 -10.92
N TYR A 539 37.94 60.24 -9.66
CA TYR A 539 38.29 61.43 -8.81
C TYR A 539 37.45 62.72 -9.04
N LEU A 540 37.03 63.58 -8.08
CA LEU A 540 36.99 63.70 -6.59
C LEU A 540 36.21 64.99 -6.20
N GLN A 541 35.61 64.99 -4.99
CA GLN A 541 35.38 66.13 -4.06
C GLN A 541 34.23 67.16 -4.27
N GLY A 542 33.43 67.36 -3.20
CA GLY A 542 32.91 68.69 -2.78
C GLY A 542 31.38 68.81 -2.58
N LEU A 543 30.78 68.31 -1.48
CA LEU A 543 30.48 68.95 -0.18
C LEU A 543 29.17 69.80 -0.07
N VAL A 544 28.36 69.43 0.94
CA VAL A 544 27.43 70.22 1.79
C VAL A 544 25.90 70.03 1.63
N GLN A 545 25.39 69.18 2.53
CA GLN A 545 24.23 69.30 3.46
C GLN A 545 22.80 69.58 2.94
N LEU A 546 21.86 68.71 3.31
CA LEU A 546 20.88 68.95 4.40
C LEU A 546 20.05 67.67 4.77
N LEU A 547 20.19 67.26 6.04
CA LEU A 547 19.24 66.60 6.95
C LEU A 547 18.76 65.12 6.74
N PRO A 548 18.43 64.41 7.84
CA PRO A 548 18.60 62.97 7.96
C PRO A 548 17.31 62.19 7.68
N TRP A 549 17.43 61.00 7.09
CA TRP A 549 16.33 60.04 7.03
C TRP A 549 16.74 58.65 7.50
N THR A 550 15.95 58.16 8.44
CA THR A 550 15.94 56.82 9.02
C THR A 550 15.54 55.77 7.99
N SER A 551 16.21 54.63 8.03
CA SER A 551 16.02 53.49 7.13
C SER A 551 14.67 52.80 7.36
N THR A 552 13.76 52.87 6.38
CA THR A 552 12.72 51.84 6.12
C THR A 552 12.25 51.89 4.66
N VAL A 553 12.34 50.72 3.99
CA VAL A 553 11.40 50.15 3.00
C VAL A 553 11.10 50.93 1.70
N ASN A 554 11.64 50.43 0.57
CA ASN A 554 10.95 49.91 -0.63
C ASN A 554 11.81 50.09 -1.88
N ASP A 555 11.95 49.02 -2.69
CA ASP A 555 12.10 49.22 -4.13
C ASP A 555 11.19 48.26 -4.90
N THR A 556 10.59 48.84 -5.94
CA THR A 556 9.41 48.38 -6.65
C THR A 556 9.77 48.29 -8.12
N PHE A 557 9.49 47.17 -8.78
CA PHE A 557 9.10 47.22 -10.19
C PHE A 557 7.63 46.83 -10.30
N ALA A 558 6.79 47.86 -10.38
CA ALA A 558 5.36 47.77 -10.54
C ALA A 558 4.98 47.58 -12.01
N ASN A 559 4.01 46.68 -12.27
CA ASN A 559 3.05 46.89 -13.33
C ASN A 559 1.76 47.43 -12.65
N LYS A 560 1.56 48.74 -12.71
CA LYS A 560 0.42 49.46 -12.11
C LYS A 560 -0.87 49.12 -12.87
N LYS A 561 -1.56 48.03 -12.51
CA LYS A 561 -3.04 47.81 -12.59
C LYS A 561 -3.51 46.34 -12.42
N SER A 562 -2.69 45.39 -11.95
CA SER A 562 -3.18 44.03 -11.71
C SER A 562 -3.83 43.88 -10.33
N ARG A 563 -5.17 43.87 -10.31
CA ARG A 563 -5.94 43.44 -9.13
C ARG A 563 -5.80 41.91 -9.02
N ARG A 564 -5.29 41.41 -7.89
CA ARG A 564 -5.21 39.97 -7.63
C ARG A 564 -6.53 39.50 -7.03
N PHE A 565 -7.04 38.38 -7.51
CA PHE A 565 -8.25 37.73 -6.99
C PHE A 565 -7.90 36.36 -6.42
N THR A 566 -8.47 36.03 -5.28
CA THR A 566 -8.46 34.67 -4.74
C THR A 566 -9.35 33.75 -5.59
N TYR A 567 -9.11 32.44 -5.53
CA TYR A 567 -9.94 31.46 -6.23
C TYR A 567 -11.43 31.57 -5.85
N SER A 568 -11.71 31.86 -4.58
CA SER A 568 -13.08 32.07 -4.08
C SER A 568 -13.78 33.28 -4.70
N GLU A 569 -13.02 34.36 -4.97
CA GLU A 569 -13.54 35.55 -5.63
C GLU A 569 -13.77 35.30 -7.12
N VAL A 570 -12.88 34.56 -7.79
CA VAL A 570 -13.06 34.17 -9.20
C VAL A 570 -14.30 33.30 -9.40
N ILE A 571 -14.58 32.37 -8.49
CA ILE A 571 -15.82 31.56 -8.51
C ILE A 571 -17.06 32.47 -8.40
N LYS A 572 -17.05 33.44 -7.48
CA LYS A 572 -18.16 34.38 -7.33
C LYS A 572 -18.33 35.28 -8.56
N MET A 573 -17.23 35.82 -9.09
CA MET A 573 -17.24 36.73 -10.25
C MET A 573 -17.75 36.07 -11.52
N THR A 574 -17.51 34.77 -11.68
CA THR A 574 -17.91 33.98 -12.86
C THR A 574 -19.23 33.22 -12.68
N SER A 575 -19.93 33.42 -11.56
CA SER A 575 -21.12 32.64 -11.18
C SER A 575 -20.87 31.13 -11.30
N ASN A 576 -19.76 30.66 -10.71
CA ASN A 576 -19.28 29.29 -10.80
C ASN A 576 -19.00 28.84 -12.25
N PHE A 577 -18.31 29.68 -13.02
CA PHE A 577 -17.90 29.40 -14.41
C PHE A 577 -19.06 29.09 -15.38
N GLN A 578 -20.24 29.64 -15.13
CA GLN A 578 -21.48 29.26 -15.85
C GLN A 578 -21.50 29.68 -17.33
N ARG A 579 -20.81 30.77 -17.69
CA ARG A 579 -20.84 31.33 -19.06
C ARG A 579 -19.46 31.31 -19.72
N VAL A 580 -19.31 30.44 -20.72
CA VAL A 580 -18.11 30.31 -21.55
C VAL A 580 -18.16 31.32 -22.70
N LEU A 581 -17.06 32.05 -22.93
CA LEU A 581 -16.88 32.98 -24.04
C LEU A 581 -16.09 32.38 -25.21
N GLY A 582 -15.31 31.33 -24.96
CA GLY A 582 -14.55 30.62 -26.00
C GLY A 582 -13.61 29.55 -25.44
N ARG A 583 -12.98 28.77 -26.34
CA ARG A 583 -12.01 27.73 -26.01
C ARG A 583 -10.74 27.90 -26.86
N GLY A 584 -9.58 27.96 -26.22
CA GLY A 584 -8.27 27.99 -26.87
C GLY A 584 -7.40 26.80 -26.48
N GLY A 585 -6.16 26.74 -27.01
CA GLY A 585 -5.20 25.65 -26.75
C GLY A 585 -4.73 25.50 -25.30
N PHE A 586 -5.05 26.48 -24.43
CA PHE A 586 -4.65 26.51 -23.03
C PHE A 586 -5.84 26.53 -22.04
N GLY A 587 -7.08 26.37 -22.53
CA GLY A 587 -8.26 26.25 -21.66
C GLY A 587 -9.49 27.01 -22.12
N MET A 588 -10.51 26.99 -21.25
CA MET A 588 -11.81 27.65 -21.43
C MET A 588 -11.74 29.08 -20.89
N VAL A 589 -12.31 30.03 -21.62
CA VAL A 589 -12.42 31.44 -21.21
C VAL A 589 -13.84 31.70 -20.70
N TYR A 590 -13.97 32.24 -19.50
CA TYR A 590 -15.27 32.48 -18.85
C TYR A 590 -15.56 33.97 -18.70
N HIS A 591 -16.84 34.31 -18.78
CA HIS A 591 -17.33 35.65 -18.48
C HIS A 591 -17.36 35.89 -16.97
N GLY A 592 -16.79 37.00 -16.51
CA GLY A 592 -16.81 37.39 -15.10
C GLY A 592 -17.17 38.87 -14.93
N THR A 593 -17.93 39.19 -13.88
CA THR A 593 -18.32 40.55 -13.50
C THR A 593 -17.74 40.92 -12.14
N THR A 594 -17.01 42.02 -12.06
CA THR A 594 -16.50 42.59 -10.80
C THR A 594 -17.53 43.55 -10.22
N LEU A 595 -18.02 43.28 -9.02
CA LEU A 595 -18.76 44.27 -8.24
C LEU A 595 -17.74 45.30 -7.73
N ASN A 596 -17.95 46.58 -8.01
CA ASN A 596 -17.14 47.66 -7.45
C ASN A 596 -17.62 48.02 -6.06
#